data_AF-A0A1D8GM32-F1
#
_entry.id   AF-A0A1D8GM32-F1
#
_cell.length_a   1.000
_cell.length_b   1.000
_cell.length_c   1.000
_cell.angle_alpha   90.00
_cell.angle_beta   90.00
_cell.angle_gamma   90.00
#
_symmetry.space_group_name_H-M   'P 1'
#
loop_
_entity.id
_entity.type
_entity.pdbx_description
1 polymer ?
#
loop_
_entity_poly.entity_id
_entity_poly.type
_entity_poly.pdbx_seq_one_letter_code
_entity_poly.pdbx_strand_id
1 'polypeptide(L)' 'MSNIVSVKPNDDYTLLIELDNRHKIIYDMRPRLQAARFCGLADLNRFKEVKVEHEKTLVWDNLCQITIDEIINMIER' A
#
# COMPACT_ATOMS: atom_id res chain seq x y z
N MET A 1 14.00 -0.43 -10.88
CA MET A 1 13.28 -0.07 -9.63
C MET A 1 12.49 1.18 -9.92
N SER A 2 11.20 1.18 -9.61
CA SER A 2 10.33 2.34 -9.79
C SER A 2 10.07 3.02 -8.45
N ASN A 3 9.97 4.34 -8.46
CA ASN A 3 9.61 5.17 -7.32
C ASN A 3 8.09 5.40 -7.33
N ILE A 4 7.50 5.49 -6.15
CA ILE A 4 6.10 5.84 -5.93
C ILE A 4 5.95 7.35 -6.05
N VAL A 5 5.16 7.78 -7.02
CA VAL A 5 4.79 9.20 -7.24
C VAL A 5 3.59 9.57 -6.41
N SER A 6 2.59 8.70 -6.34
CA SER A 6 1.40 8.93 -5.53
C SER A 6 0.75 7.63 -5.10
N VAL A 7 0.01 7.71 -4.00
CA VAL A 7 -0.87 6.65 -3.52
C VAL A 7 -2.24 7.25 -3.22
N LYS A 8 -3.30 6.56 -3.64
CA LYS A 8 -4.68 6.90 -3.32
C LYS A 8 -5.37 5.68 -2.71
N PRO A 9 -5.75 5.73 -1.43
CA PRO A 9 -6.60 4.71 -0.83
C PRO A 9 -8.06 4.87 -1.28
N ASN A 10 -8.75 3.75 -1.50
CA ASN A 10 -10.18 3.69 -1.77
C ASN A 10 -10.96 3.07 -0.58
N ASP A 11 -12.27 3.25 -0.56
CA ASP A 11 -13.15 2.80 0.52
C ASP A 11 -13.29 1.26 0.59
N ASP A 12 -12.94 0.57 -0.49
CA ASP A 12 -12.94 -0.89 -0.62
C ASP A 12 -11.61 -1.56 -0.21
N TYR A 13 -10.72 -0.82 0.46
CA TYR A 13 -9.36 -1.25 0.87
C TYR A 13 -8.41 -1.54 -0.30
N THR A 14 -8.68 -1.00 -1.49
CA THR A 14 -7.68 -0.97 -2.55
C THR A 14 -6.80 0.27 -2.48
N LEU A 15 -5.55 0.12 -2.89
CA LEU A 15 -4.59 1.21 -3.07
C LEU A 15 -4.32 1.37 -4.56
N LEU A 16 -4.56 2.57 -5.08
CA LEU A 16 -4.07 2.97 -6.39
C LEU A 16 -2.70 3.61 -6.22
N ILE A 17 -1.66 2.93 -6.68
CA ILE A 17 -0.27 3.35 -6.58
C ILE A 17 0.19 3.76 -7.98
N GLU A 18 0.67 4.99 -8.12
CA GLU A 18 1.25 5.50 -9.36
C GLU A 18 2.77 5.55 -9.24
N LEU A 19 3.45 4.99 -10.23
CA LEU A 19 4.91 4.92 -10.31
C LEU A 19 5.46 5.97 -11.29
N ASP A 20 6.74 6.31 -11.15
CA ASP A 20 7.43 7.33 -11.97
C ASP A 20 7.44 7.01 -13.47
N ASN A 21 7.37 5.72 -13.81
CA ASN A 21 7.30 5.23 -15.18
C ASN A 21 5.88 5.23 -15.77
N ARG A 22 4.92 5.94 -15.15
CA ARG A 22 3.49 5.98 -15.50
C ARG A 22 2.75 4.66 -15.31
N HIS A 23 3.38 3.65 -14.72
CA HIS A 23 2.70 2.41 -14.38
C HIS A 23 1.79 2.64 -13.16
N LYS A 24 0.59 2.07 -13.21
CA LYS A 24 -0.39 2.15 -12.11
C LYS A 24 -0.67 0.75 -11.60
N ILE A 25 -0.60 0.58 -10.30
CA ILE A 25 -0.89 -0.67 -9.61
C ILE A 25 -2.14 -0.46 -8.79
N ILE A 26 -3.11 -1.37 -8.93
CA ILE A 26 -4.25 -1.47 -8.03
C ILE A 26 -3.96 -2.66 -7.12
N TYR A 27 -3.69 -2.39 -5.86
CA TYR A 27 -3.36 -3.41 -4.88
C TYR A 27 -4.49 -3.57 -3.86
N ASP A 28 -5.00 -4.79 -3.74
CA ASP A 28 -6.06 -5.15 -2.81
C ASP A 28 -5.46 -5.58 -1.45
N MET A 29 -5.74 -4.79 -0.41
CA MET A 29 -5.25 -5.08 0.95
C MET A 29 -6.15 -6.02 1.74
N ARG A 30 -7.38 -6.32 1.29
CA ARG A 30 -8.35 -7.16 2.02
C ARG A 30 -7.78 -8.51 2.43
N PRO A 31 -7.04 -9.26 1.58
CA PRO A 31 -6.44 -10.54 1.98
C PRO A 31 -5.41 -10.39 3.10
N ARG A 32 -4.79 -9.22 3.22
CA ARG A 32 -3.76 -8.93 4.23
C ARG A 32 -4.34 -8.50 5.56
N LEU A 33 -5.57 -7.97 5.61
CA LEU A 33 -6.20 -7.49 6.84
C LEU A 33 -6.34 -8.58 7.92
N GLN A 34 -6.27 -9.86 7.55
CA GLN A 34 -6.27 -10.97 8.50
C GLN A 34 -4.90 -11.24 9.13
N ALA A 35 -3.82 -10.76 8.52
CA ALA A 35 -2.47 -10.93 9.05
C ALA A 35 -2.23 -9.98 10.23
N ALA A 36 -1.56 -10.47 11.27
CA ALA A 36 -1.26 -9.69 12.48
C ALA A 36 -0.56 -8.35 12.20
N ARG A 37 0.27 -8.28 11.14
CA ARG A 37 0.91 -7.05 10.67
C ARG A 37 -0.14 -6.00 10.26
N PHE A 38 -1.12 -6.37 9.44
CA PHE A 38 -2.02 -5.42 8.80
C PHE A 38 -3.42 -5.36 9.42
N CYS A 39 -3.71 -6.11 10.49
CA CYS A 39 -5.04 -6.15 11.10
C CYS A 39 -5.52 -4.79 11.61
N GLY A 40 -4.60 -3.90 12.01
CA GLY A 40 -4.92 -2.53 12.39
C GLY A 40 -5.47 -1.67 11.24
N LEU A 41 -5.25 -2.08 9.99
CA LEU A 41 -5.78 -1.43 8.79
C LEU A 41 -7.20 -1.86 8.45
N ALA A 42 -7.80 -2.79 9.22
CA ALA A 42 -9.23 -3.07 9.11
C ALA A 42 -10.10 -1.90 9.60
N ASP A 43 -9.51 -0.93 10.30
CA ASP A 43 -10.11 0.38 10.50
C ASP A 43 -9.87 1.25 9.25
N LEU A 44 -10.96 1.59 8.55
CA LEU A 44 -10.87 2.35 7.29
C LEU A 44 -10.26 3.74 7.46
N ASN A 45 -10.45 4.40 8.61
CA ASN A 45 -9.83 5.70 8.85
C ASN A 45 -8.32 5.55 8.92
N ARG A 46 -7.86 4.54 9.66
CA ARG A 46 -6.42 4.21 9.74
C ARG A 46 -5.87 3.80 8.39
N PHE A 47 -6.57 2.98 7.62
CA PHE A 47 -6.17 2.61 6.26
C PHE A 47 -5.99 3.82 5.33
N LYS A 48 -6.82 4.85 5.47
CA LYS A 48 -6.74 6.06 4.64
C LYS A 48 -5.58 6.98 5.01
N GLU A 49 -4.93 6.79 6.15
CA GLU A 49 -3.76 7.57 6.56
C GLU A 49 -2.45 7.17 5.88
N VAL A 50 -2.53 6.32 4.83
CA VAL A 50 -1.36 5.89 4.06
C VAL A 50 -0.55 7.08 3.54
N LYS A 51 0.76 7.04 3.76
CA LYS A 51 1.73 8.02 3.28
C LYS A 51 2.85 7.30 2.52
N VAL A 52 3.52 8.04 1.64
CA VAL A 52 4.72 7.57 0.96
C VAL A 52 5.93 8.11 1.70
N GLU A 53 6.84 7.22 2.09
CA GLU A 53 8.16 7.56 2.64
C GLU A 53 9.27 6.95 1.80
N HIS A 54 10.40 7.67 1.74
CA HIS A 54 11.60 7.28 1.00
C HIS A 54 11.33 6.88 -0.47
N GLU A 55 10.28 7.45 -1.07
CA GLU A 55 9.84 7.23 -2.46
C GLU A 55 9.47 5.77 -2.81
N LYS A 56 9.50 4.83 -1.86
CA LYS A 56 9.35 3.38 -2.15
C LYS A 56 8.53 2.63 -1.10
N THR A 57 8.23 3.27 0.02
CA THR A 57 7.59 2.63 1.15
C THR A 57 6.25 3.31 1.40
N LEU A 58 5.19 2.52 1.43
CA LEU A 58 3.90 2.95 1.95
C LEU A 58 3.91 2.73 3.45
N VAL A 59 3.60 3.76 4.23
CA VAL A 59 3.57 3.73 5.69
C VAL A 59 2.21 4.16 6.21
N TRP A 60 1.80 3.54 7.31
CA TRP A 60 0.63 3.91 8.10
C TRP A 60 1.09 4.29 9.50
N ASP A 61 1.74 5.45 9.62
CA ASP A 61 2.35 5.93 10.86
C ASP A 61 3.07 4.79 11.63
N ASN A 62 2.72 4.55 12.90
CA ASN A 62 3.33 3.51 13.73
C ASN A 62 2.67 2.13 13.59
N LEU A 63 1.69 1.95 12.69
CA LEU A 63 1.03 0.66 12.51
C LEU A 63 1.92 -0.29 11.75
N CYS A 64 2.27 0.10 10.53
CA CYS A 64 2.92 -0.77 9.57
C CYS A 64 3.46 0.00 8.37
N GLN A 65 4.31 -0.70 7.64
CA GLN A 65 4.82 -0.26 6.35
C GLN A 65 4.76 -1.42 5.34
N ILE A 66 4.80 -1.13 4.05
CA ILE A 66 4.97 -2.10 2.96
C ILE A 66 5.78 -1.43 1.84
N THR A 67 6.76 -2.14 1.28
CA THR A 67 7.56 -1.59 0.18
C THR A 67 6.95 -1.94 -1.17
N ILE A 68 7.25 -1.14 -2.19
CA ILE A 68 6.80 -1.42 -3.56
C ILE A 68 7.29 -2.78 -4.08
N ASP A 69 8.50 -3.19 -3.68
CA ASP A 69 9.07 -4.49 -4.01
C ASP A 69 8.28 -5.64 -3.38
N GLU A 70 7.85 -5.49 -2.12
CA GLU A 70 6.99 -6.47 -1.45
C GLU A 70 5.63 -6.60 -2.15
N ILE A 71 5.07 -5.49 -2.67
CA ILE A 71 3.82 -5.50 -3.44
C ILE A 71 4.01 -6.20 -4.79
N ILE A 72 5.06 -5.85 -5.54
CA ILE A 72 5.34 -6.43 -6.87
C ILE A 72 5.53 -7.95 -6.76
N ASN A 73 6.35 -8.42 -5.82
CA ASN A 73 6.59 -9.85 -5.59
C ASN A 73 5.32 -10.64 -5.26
N MET A 74 4.27 -9.98 -4.77
CA MET A 74 3.01 -10.62 -4.40
C MET A 74 2.01 -10.67 -5.55
N ILE A 75 2.16 -9.78 -6.53
CA ILE A 75 1.35 -9.78 -7.76
C ILE A 75 1.95 -10.77 -8.78
N GLU A 76 3.27 -10.93 -8.81
CA GLU A 76 3.97 -11.87 -9.69
C GLU A 76 3.87 -13.35 -9.24
N ARG A 77 3.14 -13.62 -8.15
CA ARG A 77 3.06 -14.92 -7.49
C ARG A 77 1.74 -15.66 -7.70
#